data_AF-A0A2X2ILX4-F1
#
_entry.id   AF-A0A2X2ILX4-F1
#
_cell.length_a   1.000
_cell.length_b   1.000
_cell.length_c   1.000
_cell.angle_alpha   90.00
_cell.angle_beta   90.00
_cell.angle_gamma   90.00
#
_symmetry.space_group_name_H-M   'P 1'
#
loop_
_entity.id
_entity.type
_entity.pdbx_description
1 polymer ?
#
loop_
_entity_poly.entity_id
_entity_poly.type
_entity_poly.pdbx_seq_one_letter_code
_entity_poly.pdbx_strand_id
1 'polypeptide(L)'
;MSVTVPNKDWTLSSLSETFDDGTQTLQGELTLALEALATNPSNPQLLAEYQSKLSEYTLYRNAQSNTVKVIKDVDAAIIQNYR
;
A
#
# COMPACT_ATOMS: atom_id res chain seq x y z
N MET A 1 -27.17 27.45 1.65
CA MET A 1 -27.38 25.99 1.64
C MET A 1 -26.01 25.35 1.45
N SER A 2 -25.31 25.03 2.53
CA SER A 2 -24.02 24.32 2.41
C SER A 2 -24.34 22.89 1.99
N VAL A 3 -23.93 22.50 0.80
CA VAL A 3 -23.90 21.10 0.43
C VAL A 3 -22.85 20.45 1.32
N THR A 4 -23.29 19.92 2.45
CA THR A 4 -22.50 18.97 3.22
C THR A 4 -22.44 17.72 2.34
N VAL A 5 -21.38 17.61 1.55
CA VAL A 5 -21.10 16.43 0.71
C VAL A 5 -21.07 15.23 1.65
N PRO A 6 -22.02 14.29 1.55
CA PRO A 6 -21.99 13.07 2.34
C PRO A 6 -20.84 12.20 1.82
N ASN A 7 -20.04 11.71 2.74
CA ASN A 7 -19.00 10.70 2.58
C ASN A 7 -17.74 11.09 1.78
N LYS A 8 -16.76 11.52 2.58
CA LYS A 8 -15.33 11.60 2.30
C LYS A 8 -14.67 10.21 2.10
N ASP A 9 -15.44 9.18 1.78
CA ASP A 9 -14.98 7.78 1.81
C ASP A 9 -14.41 7.28 0.48
N TRP A 10 -14.60 8.02 -0.62
CA TRP A 10 -14.08 7.65 -1.95
C TRP A 10 -12.84 8.45 -2.37
N THR A 11 -12.29 9.26 -1.46
CA THR A 11 -11.14 10.11 -1.77
C THR A 11 -9.89 9.26 -1.97
N LEU A 12 -8.96 9.73 -2.83
CA LEU A 12 -7.62 9.15 -2.98
C LEU A 12 -6.92 8.92 -1.63
N SER A 13 -7.25 9.75 -0.63
CA SER A 13 -6.80 9.61 0.76
C SER A 13 -7.32 8.34 1.42
N SER A 14 -8.61 8.01 1.30
CA SER A 14 -9.20 6.80 1.89
C SER A 14 -8.68 5.52 1.23
N LEU A 15 -8.48 5.57 -0.09
CA LEU A 15 -7.83 4.47 -0.82
C LEU A 15 -6.38 4.32 -0.35
N SER A 16 -5.64 5.43 -0.22
CA SER A 16 -4.26 5.42 0.30
C SER A 16 -4.20 4.88 1.72
N GLU A 17 -5.12 5.27 2.61
CA GLU A 17 -5.23 4.78 3.98
C GLU A 17 -5.48 3.27 4.02
N THR A 18 -6.38 2.75 3.18
CA THR A 18 -6.63 1.31 3.08
C THR A 18 -5.38 0.53 2.61
N PHE A 19 -4.64 1.10 1.65
CA PHE A 19 -3.36 0.53 1.24
C PHE A 19 -2.30 0.67 2.34
N ASP A 20 -2.25 1.79 3.05
CA ASP A 20 -1.30 2.03 4.13
C ASP A 20 -1.53 1.05 5.28
N ASP A 21 -2.78 0.77 5.69
CA ASP A 21 -3.12 -0.25 6.69
C ASP A 21 -2.63 -1.65 6.29
N GLY A 22 -2.84 -2.02 5.01
CA GLY A 22 -2.34 -3.27 4.44
C GLY A 22 -0.80 -3.33 4.42
N THR A 23 -0.14 -2.23 4.02
CA THR A 23 1.33 -2.16 4.05
C THR A 23 1.90 -2.13 5.45
N GLN A 24 1.19 -1.56 6.42
CA GLN A 24 1.63 -1.48 7.81
C GLN A 24 1.63 -2.88 8.45
N THR A 25 0.63 -3.70 8.12
CA THR A 25 0.60 -5.11 8.51
C THR A 25 1.76 -5.89 7.87
N LEU A 26 1.95 -5.77 6.54
CA LEU A 26 3.06 -6.41 5.82
C LEU A 26 4.44 -5.95 6.30
N GLN A 27 4.58 -4.66 6.64
CA GLN A 27 5.79 -4.08 7.18
C GLN A 27 6.06 -4.60 8.60
N GLY A 28 5.02 -4.77 9.43
CA GLY A 28 5.11 -5.42 10.73
C GLY A 28 5.60 -6.86 10.61
N GLU A 29 5.00 -7.65 9.72
CA GLU A 29 5.43 -9.03 9.44
C GLU A 29 6.87 -9.11 8.92
N LEU A 30 7.26 -8.20 8.02
CA LEU A 30 8.62 -8.09 7.50
C LEU A 30 9.62 -7.76 8.62
N THR A 31 9.26 -6.84 9.51
CA THR A 31 10.13 -6.42 10.63
C THR A 31 10.28 -7.53 11.65
N LEU A 32 9.20 -8.25 11.97
CA LEU A 32 9.24 -9.44 12.83
C LEU A 32 10.08 -10.56 12.21
N ALA A 33 9.92 -10.82 10.91
CA ALA A 33 10.75 -11.78 10.20
C ALA A 33 12.22 -11.37 10.21
N LEU A 34 12.52 -10.07 10.05
CA LEU A 34 13.88 -9.53 10.12
C LEU A 34 14.47 -9.67 11.53
N GLU A 35 13.71 -9.41 12.60
CA GLU A 35 14.16 -9.58 13.98
C GLU A 35 14.43 -11.05 14.33
N ALA A 36 13.55 -11.96 13.88
CA ALA A 36 13.74 -13.40 14.00
C ALA A 36 15.00 -13.88 13.24
N LEU A 37 15.23 -13.32 12.06
CA LEU A 37 16.40 -13.61 11.23
C LEU A 37 17.67 -13.01 11.85
N ALA A 38 17.60 -11.83 12.47
CA ALA A 38 18.73 -11.23 13.18
C ALA A 38 19.17 -12.06 14.39
N THR A 39 18.22 -12.73 15.06
CA THR A 39 18.51 -13.66 16.17
C THR A 39 19.02 -15.01 15.70
N ASN A 40 18.63 -15.49 14.51
CA ASN A 40 19.17 -16.72 13.92
C ASN A 40 19.36 -16.58 12.40
N PRO A 41 20.46 -15.96 11.95
CA PRO A 41 20.69 -15.64 10.53
C PRO A 41 20.92 -16.88 9.66
N SER A 42 21.19 -18.01 10.30
CA SER A 42 21.50 -19.28 9.64
C SER A 42 20.27 -20.12 9.35
N ASN A 43 19.06 -19.67 9.73
CA ASN A 43 17.85 -20.43 9.51
C ASN A 43 17.28 -20.18 8.09
N PRO A 44 17.35 -21.16 7.17
CA PRO A 44 16.86 -21.01 5.80
C PRO A 44 15.34 -20.79 5.73
N GLN A 45 14.58 -21.25 6.73
CA GLN A 45 13.14 -21.01 6.79
C GLN A 45 12.83 -19.52 6.99
N LEU A 46 13.53 -18.87 7.93
CA LEU A 46 13.36 -17.44 8.22
C LEU A 46 13.82 -16.57 7.04
N LEU A 47 14.89 -16.97 6.36
CA LEU A 47 15.35 -16.32 5.13
C LEU A 47 14.30 -16.39 4.01
N ALA A 48 13.69 -17.56 3.81
CA ALA A 48 12.65 -17.73 2.81
C ALA A 48 11.40 -16.89 3.15
N GLU A 49 10.98 -16.86 4.42
CA GLU A 49 9.87 -16.03 4.88
C GLU A 49 10.16 -14.55 4.70
N TYR A 50 11.33 -14.07 5.14
CA TYR A 50 11.73 -12.68 4.96
C TYR A 50 11.77 -12.28 3.48
N GLN A 51 12.31 -13.14 2.61
CA GLN A 51 12.35 -12.88 1.16
C GLN A 51 10.95 -12.87 0.54
N SER A 52 10.05 -13.78 0.95
CA SER A 52 8.65 -13.78 0.50
C SER A 52 7.95 -12.49 0.91
N LYS A 53 8.07 -12.10 2.18
CA LYS A 53 7.46 -10.88 2.73
C LYS A 53 8.03 -9.62 2.12
N LEU A 54 9.33 -9.58 1.81
CA LEU A 54 9.96 -8.46 1.13
C LEU A 54 9.42 -8.30 -0.30
N SER A 55 9.25 -9.42 -1.01
CA SER A 55 8.67 -9.43 -2.35
C SER A 55 7.22 -8.95 -2.33
N GLU A 56 6.40 -9.46 -1.39
CA GLU A 56 5.03 -9.02 -1.15
C GLU A 56 4.95 -7.52 -0.84
N TYR A 57 5.76 -7.03 0.10
CA TYR A 57 5.81 -5.61 0.45
C TYR A 57 6.16 -4.72 -0.75
N THR A 58 7.14 -5.15 -1.54
CA THR A 58 7.56 -4.43 -2.75
C THR A 58 6.44 -4.42 -3.79
N LEU A 59 5.76 -5.55 -4.00
CA LEU A 59 4.63 -5.66 -4.92
C LEU A 59 3.47 -4.75 -4.48
N TYR A 60 3.18 -4.73 -3.17
CA TYR A 60 2.09 -3.95 -2.59
C TYR A 60 2.34 -2.44 -2.71
N ARG A 61 3.57 -1.97 -2.45
CA ARG A 61 3.96 -0.56 -2.65
C ARG A 61 3.90 -0.12 -4.12
N ASN A 62 4.32 -1.01 -5.03
CA ASN A 62 4.19 -0.75 -6.47
C ASN A 62 2.72 -0.72 -6.90
N ALA A 63 1.88 -1.62 -6.38
CA ALA A 63 0.45 -1.64 -6.65
C ALA A 63 -0.26 -0.40 -6.10
N GLN A 64 0.08 0.06 -4.89
CA GLN A 64 -0.41 1.31 -4.30
C GLN A 64 -0.11 2.50 -5.23
N SER A 65 1.16 2.65 -5.63
CA SER A 65 1.59 3.75 -6.50
C SER A 65 0.90 3.71 -7.87
N ASN A 66 0.75 2.53 -8.46
CA ASN A 66 0.04 2.35 -9.73
C ASN A 66 -1.45 2.69 -9.59
N THR A 67 -2.10 2.28 -8.51
CA THR A 67 -3.52 2.56 -8.27
C THR A 67 -3.76 4.06 -8.11
N VAL A 68 -2.93 4.72 -7.29
CA VAL A 68 -2.98 6.18 -7.09
C VAL A 68 -2.78 6.93 -8.41
N LYS A 69 -1.84 6.46 -9.24
CA LYS A 69 -1.61 7.03 -10.57
C LYS A 69 -2.82 6.89 -11.48
N VAL A 70 -3.43 5.69 -11.55
CA VAL A 70 -4.61 5.44 -12.40
C VAL A 70 -5.78 6.33 -12.00
N ILE A 71 -6.06 6.48 -10.70
CA ILE A 71 -7.12 7.38 -10.23
C ILE A 71 -6.82 8.82 -10.66
N LYS A 72 -5.59 9.29 -10.47
CA LYS A 72 -5.18 10.64 -10.88
C LYS A 72 -5.28 10.86 -12.39
N ASP A 73 -4.93 9.86 -13.19
CA ASP A 73 -5.02 9.91 -14.66
C ASP A 73 -6.50 9.97 -15.11
N VAL A 74 -7.40 9.24 -14.43
CA VAL A 74 -8.86 9.32 -14.65
C VAL A 74 -9.39 10.70 -14.30
N ASP A 75 -8.99 11.25 -13.14
CA ASP A 75 -9.40 12.60 -12.72
C ASP A 75 -8.93 13.66 -13.72
N ALA A 76 -7.69 13.56 -14.20
CA ALA A 76 -7.15 14.46 -15.21
C ALA A 76 -7.91 14.36 -16.53
N ALA A 77 -8.26 13.13 -16.97
CA ALA A 77 -9.05 12.91 -18.17
C ALA A 77 -10.48 13.47 -18.05
N ILE A 78 -11.11 13.37 -16.88
CA ILE A 78 -12.41 13.99 -16.61
C ILE A 78 -12.27 15.51 -16.73
N ILE A 79 -11.33 16.13 -16.02
CA ILE A 79 -11.10 17.59 -16.06
C ILE A 79 -10.85 18.08 -17.49
N GLN A 80 -10.08 17.33 -18.27
CA GLN A 80 -9.78 17.67 -19.66
C GLN A 80 -11.03 17.62 -20.57
N ASN A 81 -11.98 16.71 -20.32
CA ASN A 81 -13.23 16.64 -21.08
C ASN A 81 -14.20 17.79 -20.74
N TYR A 82 -14.06 18.43 -19.59
CA TYR A 82 -14.87 19.58 -19.16
C TYR A 82 -14.18 20.93 -19.40
N ARG A 83 -13.10 20.96 -20.20
CA ARG A 83 -12.33 22.16 -20.52
C ARG A 83 -12.68 22.74 -21.89
#